data_AF-A0A0H1RHU6-F1
#
_entry.id   AF-A0A0H1RHU6-F1
#
_cell.length_a   1.000
_cell.length_b   1.000
_cell.length_c   1.000
_cell.angle_alpha   90.00
_cell.angle_beta   90.00
_cell.angle_gamma   90.00
#
_symmetry.space_group_name_H-M   'P 1'
#
loop_
_entity.id
_entity.type
_entity.pdbx_description
1 polymer ?
#
loop_
_entity_poly.entity_id
_entity_poly.type
_entity_poly.pdbx_seq_one_letter_code
_entity_poly.pdbx_strand_id
1 'polypeptide(L)'
;MKRLSLIVGITALLQTGAFAQPRPLTTGMTCHQTKSLVTGSGAIVLSTGQHTYDRYVRSQAFCLQTEFAQPAWVPTADIPQCFVGYTCVDEMPLSSRSGRLLN
;
A
#
# COMPACT_ATOMS: atom_id res chain seq x y z
N MET A 1 56.66 -16.59 -20.34
CA MET A 1 56.24 -15.80 -19.17
C MET A 1 55.23 -14.74 -19.62
N LYS A 2 54.09 -14.69 -18.90
CA LYS A 2 53.03 -13.65 -18.78
C LYS A 2 52.80 -12.70 -19.98
N ARG A 3 51.73 -12.94 -20.76
CA ARG A 3 50.34 -12.44 -20.57
C ARG A 3 50.22 -10.94 -20.85
N LEU A 4 49.44 -10.57 -21.86
CA LEU A 4 48.43 -9.49 -21.77
C LEU A 4 47.68 -9.36 -23.11
N SER A 5 46.68 -10.22 -23.31
CA SER A 5 45.62 -9.96 -24.29
C SER A 5 44.55 -9.12 -23.58
N LEU A 6 44.46 -7.83 -23.93
CA LEU A 6 43.40 -6.94 -23.48
C LEU A 6 42.09 -7.36 -24.15
N ILE A 7 41.25 -8.11 -23.43
CA ILE A 7 39.86 -8.31 -23.80
C ILE A 7 39.08 -7.11 -23.25
N VAL A 8 38.79 -6.14 -24.11
CA VAL A 8 37.85 -5.06 -23.81
C VAL A 8 36.46 -5.67 -23.76
N GLY A 9 35.99 -5.96 -22.55
CA GLY A 9 34.64 -6.46 -22.31
C GLY A 9 33.63 -5.35 -22.56
N ILE A 10 32.83 -5.47 -23.61
CA ILE A 10 31.67 -4.62 -23.87
C ILE A 10 30.58 -5.01 -22.88
N THR A 11 30.48 -4.30 -21.76
CA THR A 11 29.31 -4.37 -20.87
C THR A 11 28.15 -3.65 -21.57
N ALA A 12 27.29 -4.41 -22.24
CA ALA A 12 26.03 -3.90 -22.74
C ALA A 12 25.16 -3.46 -21.55
N LEU A 13 25.03 -2.16 -21.34
CA LEU A 13 24.06 -1.57 -20.42
C LEU A 13 22.67 -1.80 -21.02
N LEU A 14 22.00 -2.88 -20.62
CA LEU A 14 20.57 -3.05 -20.87
C LEU A 14 19.84 -1.97 -20.07
N GLN A 15 19.50 -0.89 -20.75
CA GLN A 15 18.68 0.19 -20.20
C GLN A 15 17.26 -0.36 -19.99
N THR A 16 17.00 -0.98 -18.84
CA THR A 16 15.63 -1.31 -18.46
C THR A 16 14.91 0.01 -18.21
N GLY A 17 14.02 0.40 -19.11
CA GLY A 17 13.15 1.55 -18.89
C GLY A 17 12.44 1.40 -17.54
N ALA A 18 12.42 2.46 -16.73
CA ALA A 18 11.66 2.48 -15.50
C ALA A 18 10.16 2.54 -15.85
N PHE A 19 9.55 1.36 -16.07
CA PHE A 19 8.10 1.26 -16.19
C PHE A 19 7.50 1.54 -14.80
N ALA A 20 6.68 2.59 -14.69
CA ALA A 20 5.89 2.82 -13.50
C ALA A 20 4.93 1.64 -13.32
N GLN A 21 5.17 0.80 -12.32
CA GLN A 21 4.30 -0.33 -12.03
C GLN A 21 2.91 0.21 -11.68
N PRO A 22 1.84 -0.29 -12.34
CA PRO A 22 0.50 0.18 -12.07
C PRO A 22 0.14 -0.15 -10.62
N ARG A 23 -0.43 0.83 -9.91
CA ARG A 23 -0.97 0.61 -8.56
C ARG A 23 -2.19 -0.29 -8.66
N PRO A 24 -2.31 -1.34 -7.82
CA PRO A 24 -3.52 -2.15 -7.80
C PRO A 24 -4.75 -1.28 -7.53
N LEU A 25 -5.80 -1.47 -8.33
CA LEU A 25 -7.06 -0.75 -8.24
C LEU A 25 -8.08 -1.59 -7.47
N THR A 26 -8.66 -1.06 -6.40
CA THR A 26 -9.57 -1.80 -5.52
C THR A 26 -10.84 -2.27 -6.24
N THR A 27 -11.36 -1.48 -7.19
CA THR A 27 -12.53 -1.86 -8.01
C THR A 27 -12.23 -2.92 -9.06
N GLY A 28 -10.96 -3.28 -9.27
CA GLY A 28 -10.54 -4.42 -10.09
C GLY A 28 -10.38 -5.74 -9.32
N MET A 29 -10.63 -5.73 -8.00
CA MET A 29 -10.48 -6.89 -7.11
C MET A 29 -11.74 -7.06 -6.25
N THR A 30 -11.99 -8.28 -5.77
CA THR A 30 -13.04 -8.50 -4.77
C THR A 30 -12.64 -7.93 -3.41
N CYS A 31 -13.62 -7.73 -2.53
CA CYS A 31 -13.39 -7.32 -1.16
C CYS A 31 -12.41 -8.26 -0.44
N HIS A 32 -12.60 -9.57 -0.60
CA HIS A 32 -11.71 -10.57 -0.03
C HIS A 32 -10.28 -10.46 -0.57
N GLN A 33 -10.11 -10.31 -1.89
CA GLN A 33 -8.80 -10.16 -2.52
C GLN A 33 -8.08 -8.89 -2.03
N THR A 34 -8.80 -7.76 -2.00
CA THR A 34 -8.25 -6.48 -1.57
C THR A 34 -7.80 -6.53 -0.10
N LYS A 35 -8.64 -7.05 0.79
CA LYS A 35 -8.30 -7.24 2.21
C LYS A 35 -7.12 -8.19 2.40
N SER A 36 -7.08 -9.28 1.64
CA SER A 36 -5.97 -10.25 1.67
C SER A 36 -4.66 -9.60 1.23
N LEU A 37 -4.70 -8.76 0.21
CA LEU A 37 -3.54 -8.03 -0.29
C LEU A 37 -2.98 -7.05 0.75
N VAL A 38 -3.84 -6.27 1.42
CA VAL A 38 -3.42 -5.38 2.54
C VAL A 38 -2.83 -6.19 3.69
N THR A 39 -3.49 -7.28 4.07
CA THR A 39 -3.06 -8.13 5.19
C THR A 39 -1.72 -8.81 4.93
N GLY A 40 -1.51 -9.32 3.71
CA GLY A 40 -0.27 -9.99 3.29
C GLY A 40 0.90 -9.01 3.15
N SER A 41 0.63 -7.79 2.67
CA SER A 41 1.65 -6.75 2.51
C SER A 41 2.00 -6.04 3.81
N GLY A 42 1.07 -5.99 4.77
CA GLY A 42 1.19 -5.22 6.02
C GLY A 42 0.93 -3.73 5.82
N ALA A 43 1.54 -3.10 4.81
CA ALA A 43 1.27 -1.75 4.34
C ALA A 43 1.40 -1.68 2.81
N ILE A 44 0.41 -1.09 2.13
CA ILE A 44 0.38 -0.99 0.65
C ILE A 44 -0.40 0.24 0.18
N VAL A 45 0.03 0.83 -0.93
CA VAL A 45 -0.73 1.89 -1.61
C VAL A 45 -1.66 1.27 -2.65
N LEU A 46 -2.95 1.53 -2.54
CA LEU A 46 -3.96 1.07 -3.49
C LEU A 46 -4.69 2.27 -4.10
N SER A 47 -5.03 2.16 -5.38
CA SER A 47 -5.91 3.12 -6.05
C SER A 47 -7.36 2.76 -5.78
N THR A 48 -8.22 3.75 -5.53
CA THR A 48 -9.68 3.62 -5.40
C THR A 48 -10.44 4.24 -6.58
N GLY A 49 -9.72 4.87 -7.50
CA GLY A 49 -10.21 5.49 -8.71
C GLY A 49 -9.05 5.92 -9.60
N GLN A 50 -9.34 6.60 -10.70
CA GLN A 50 -8.33 7.06 -11.66
C GLN A 50 -7.27 7.98 -11.01
N HIS A 51 -7.70 8.81 -10.07
CA HIS A 51 -6.87 9.83 -9.43
C HIS A 51 -6.82 9.72 -7.90
N THR A 52 -7.59 8.81 -7.31
CA THR A 52 -7.66 8.62 -5.86
C THR A 52 -6.91 7.36 -5.45
N TYR A 53 -6.13 7.48 -4.39
CA TYR A 53 -5.35 6.40 -3.80
C TYR A 53 -5.07 6.73 -2.34
N ASP A 54 -4.80 5.70 -1.56
CA ASP A 54 -4.36 5.86 -0.17
C ASP A 54 -3.39 4.74 0.21
N ARG A 55 -2.68 4.89 1.33
CA ARG A 55 -1.89 3.86 1.97
C ARG A 55 -2.75 3.13 3.00
N TYR A 56 -3.00 1.86 2.73
CA TYR A 56 -3.73 0.97 3.61
C TYR A 56 -2.78 0.09 4.40
N VAL A 57 -3.03 -0.05 5.70
CA VAL A 57 -2.24 -0.86 6.62
C VAL A 57 -3.09 -1.92 7.30
N ARG A 58 -2.44 -3.02 7.68
CA ARG A 58 -3.08 -4.14 8.37
C ARG A 58 -3.49 -3.79 9.81
N SER A 59 -2.71 -2.97 10.51
CA SER A 59 -2.94 -2.62 11.92
C SER A 59 -2.17 -1.38 12.35
N GLN A 60 -2.46 -0.88 13.56
CA GLN A 60 -1.76 0.22 14.23
C GLN A 60 -0.23 0.07 14.24
N ALA A 61 0.30 -1.16 14.27
CA ALA A 61 1.73 -1.42 14.29
C ALA A 61 2.48 -0.95 13.01
N PHE A 62 1.74 -0.65 11.94
CA PHE A 62 2.26 -0.12 10.68
C PHE A 62 2.08 1.39 10.54
N CYS A 63 1.44 2.04 11.51
CA CYS A 63 1.41 3.49 11.63
C CYS A 63 2.62 3.98 12.44
N LEU A 64 2.95 5.26 12.30
CA LEU A 64 3.90 5.91 13.18
C LEU A 64 3.36 5.93 14.61
N GLN A 65 4.25 6.05 15.58
CA GLN A 65 3.88 6.05 17.01
C GLN A 65 2.96 7.22 17.39
N THR A 66 2.98 8.30 16.60
CA THR A 66 2.15 9.50 16.78
C THR A 66 0.84 9.45 15.99
N GLU A 67 0.64 8.44 15.14
CA GLU A 67 -0.54 8.28 14.30
C GLU A 67 -1.54 7.30 14.92
N PHE A 68 -2.78 7.33 14.43
CA PHE A 68 -3.85 6.41 14.79
C PHE A 68 -4.33 5.64 13.57
N ALA A 69 -4.59 4.34 13.72
CA ALA A 69 -5.19 3.50 12.72
C ALA A 69 -6.69 3.76 12.64
N GLN A 70 -7.12 4.45 11.59
CA GLN A 70 -8.53 4.70 11.28
C GLN A 70 -9.08 3.61 10.35
N PRO A 71 -10.21 2.96 10.68
CA PRO A 71 -10.83 1.96 9.81
C PRO A 71 -11.07 2.50 8.39
N ALA A 72 -10.60 1.76 7.38
CA ALA A 72 -10.69 2.16 5.98
C ALA A 72 -11.67 1.28 5.22
N TRP A 73 -12.64 1.94 4.57
CA TRP A 73 -13.68 1.32 3.75
C TRP A 73 -13.58 1.83 2.32
N VAL A 74 -13.48 0.91 1.36
CA VAL A 74 -13.26 1.24 -0.05
C VAL A 74 -14.24 0.50 -0.96
N PRO A 75 -14.57 1.06 -2.15
CA PRO A 75 -15.29 0.32 -3.17
C PRO A 75 -14.41 -0.76 -3.77
N THR A 76 -15.00 -1.94 -3.97
CA THR A 76 -14.41 -3.11 -4.62
C THR A 76 -15.34 -3.61 -5.72
N ALA A 77 -14.93 -4.62 -6.48
CA ALA A 77 -15.72 -5.13 -7.61
C ALA A 77 -17.10 -5.68 -7.18
N ASP A 78 -17.21 -6.18 -5.94
CA ASP A 78 -18.36 -6.89 -5.40
C ASP A 78 -19.02 -6.18 -4.20
N ILE A 79 -18.28 -5.37 -3.44
CA ILE A 79 -18.79 -4.67 -2.25
C ILE A 79 -18.49 -3.16 -2.33
N PRO A 80 -19.49 -2.27 -2.26
CA PRO A 80 -19.30 -0.82 -2.37
C PRO A 80 -18.63 -0.21 -1.13
N GLN A 81 -18.76 -0.85 0.03
CA GLN A 81 -18.07 -0.49 1.28
C GLN A 81 -17.41 -1.74 1.87
N CYS A 82 -16.21 -2.06 1.40
CA CYS A 82 -15.41 -3.17 1.90
C CYS A 82 -14.40 -2.68 2.94
N PHE A 83 -14.37 -3.30 4.13
CA PHE A 83 -13.32 -3.06 5.11
C PHE A 83 -12.04 -3.78 4.68
N VAL A 84 -11.00 -3.00 4.38
CA VAL A 84 -9.73 -3.53 3.85
C VAL A 84 -8.58 -3.42 4.83
N GLY A 85 -8.76 -2.71 5.94
CA GLY A 85 -7.73 -2.44 6.93
C GLY A 85 -7.89 -1.03 7.49
N TYR A 86 -6.78 -0.33 7.65
CA TYR A 86 -6.74 1.00 8.25
C TYR A 86 -5.95 1.99 7.39
N THR A 87 -6.24 3.28 7.53
CA THR A 87 -5.33 4.37 7.14
C THR A 87 -4.71 4.95 8.42
N CYS A 88 -3.53 5.54 8.30
CA CYS A 88 -2.88 6.20 9.42
C CYS A 88 -3.22 7.69 9.39
N VAL A 89 -3.68 8.23 10.51
CA VAL A 89 -4.05 9.64 10.66
C VAL A 89 -3.39 10.24 11.89
N ASP A 90 -2.95 11.50 11.81
CA ASP A 90 -2.32 12.19 12.94
C ASP A 90 -3.32 12.53 14.05
N GLU A 91 -4.59 12.76 13.68
CA GLU A 91 -5.64 13.14 14.63
C GLU A 91 -6.49 11.94 15.04
N MET A 92 -6.60 11.71 16.35
CA MET A 92 -7.50 10.70 16.90
C MET A 92 -8.94 10.96 16.41
N PRO A 93 -9.60 9.99 15.74
CA PRO A 93 -10.97 10.15 15.24
C PRO A 93 -11.94 10.53 16.36
N LEU A 94 -12.86 11.47 16.08
CA LEU A 94 -13.85 11.94 17.07
C LEU A 94 -14.73 10.80 17.61
N SER A 95 -15.04 9.81 16.77
CA SER A 95 -15.78 8.60 17.18
C SER A 95 -15.04 7.81 18.27
N SER A 96 -13.70 7.80 18.24
CA SER A 96 -12.88 7.15 19.27
C SER A 96 -12.81 8.00 20.55
N ARG A 97 -12.78 9.34 20.44
CA ARG A 97 -12.73 10.24 21.61
C ARG A 97 -13.97 10.12 22.47
N SER A 98 -15.16 10.04 21.88
CA SER A 98 -16.41 9.94 22.64
C SER A 98 -16.47 8.68 23.52
N GLY A 99 -15.94 7.55 23.07
CA GLY A 99 -15.91 6.32 23.87
C GLY A 99 -14.92 6.37 25.04
N ARG A 100 -13.83 7.15 24.93
CA ARG A 100 -12.84 7.32 26.00
C ARG A 100 -13.31 8.26 27.11
N LEU A 101 -14.15 9.24 26.79
CA LEU A 101 -14.68 10.19 27.80
C LEU A 101 -15.80 9.60 28.66
N LEU A 102 -16.34 8.44 28.28
CA LEU A 102 -17.45 7.77 28.96
C LEU A 102 -16.98 6.65 29.91
N ASN A 103 -15.67 6.53 30.15
CA ASN A 103 -15.03 5.48 30.94
C ASN A 103 -13.97 6.10 31.87
#